data_AF-X0J599-F1
#
_entry.id   AF-X0J599-F1
#
_cell.length_a   1.000
_cell.length_b   1.000
_cell.length_c   1.000
_cell.angle_alpha   90.00
_cell.angle_beta   90.00
_cell.angle_gamma   90.00
#
_symmetry.space_group_name_H-M   'P 1'
#
loop_
_entity.id
_entity.type
_entity.pdbx_description
1 polymer ?
#
loop_
_entity_poly.entity_id
_entity_poly.type
_entity_poly.pdbx_seq_one_letter_code
_entity_poly.pdbx_strand_id
1 'polypeptide(L)'
;MTATFFLNGYNIGNIVDYQSTVNRMIEEGHQVASHTYGHPDLAGLGDFDVEQQMSLLSNEFINIIGKYPVYMRPPYFSFNARTLGVLGQLGYKVIIADIDTNDWQYSSFGGAEPSLASYYAGLNDGGSIVLMHDVHQNTVQNILPRIIQATLQSGKRAVTVGECLGDPETNWYGGGATQTPEWNGTDTQVIPVIQTPAPERAVIWE
;
A
#
# COMPACT_ATOMS: atom_id res chain seq x y z
N MET A 1 9.34 14.62 -2.53
CA MET A 1 9.33 13.16 -2.37
C MET A 1 7.90 12.76 -2.15
N THR A 2 7.45 11.69 -2.78
CA THR A 2 6.12 11.13 -2.56
C THR A 2 6.27 9.67 -2.12
N ALA A 3 5.17 9.10 -1.64
CA ALA A 3 5.09 7.77 -1.04
C ALA A 3 3.69 7.19 -1.32
N THR A 4 3.50 5.91 -1.05
CA THR A 4 2.18 5.28 -1.10
C THR A 4 1.85 4.73 0.28
N PHE A 5 0.70 5.14 0.83
CA PHE A 5 0.20 4.67 2.12
C PHE A 5 -0.90 3.64 1.89
N PHE A 6 -0.76 2.45 2.47
CA PHE A 6 -1.75 1.38 2.36
C PHE A 6 -2.55 1.35 3.66
N LEU A 7 -3.70 2.03 3.68
CA LEU A 7 -4.43 2.30 4.91
C LEU A 7 -5.43 1.20 5.24
N ASN A 8 -5.60 0.93 6.54
CA ASN A 8 -6.73 0.17 7.06
C ASN A 8 -7.94 1.08 7.34
N GLY A 9 -9.12 0.47 7.45
CA GLY A 9 -10.33 1.16 7.93
C GLY A 9 -10.41 1.19 9.44
N TYR A 10 -10.29 0.02 10.08
CA TYR A 10 -10.33 -0.17 11.53
C TYR A 10 -9.32 -1.24 11.95
N ASN A 11 -8.16 -0.80 12.44
CA ASN A 11 -7.09 -1.68 12.94
C ASN A 11 -6.48 -1.09 14.22
N ILE A 12 -5.30 -0.47 14.13
CA ILE A 12 -4.65 0.24 15.25
C ILE A 12 -5.43 1.51 15.63
N GLY A 13 -6.13 2.08 14.66
CA GLY A 13 -7.13 3.14 14.86
C GLY A 13 -8.22 3.05 13.79
N ASN A 14 -9.20 3.95 13.88
CA ASN A 14 -10.26 4.08 12.89
C ASN A 14 -9.93 5.22 11.91
N ILE A 15 -9.95 4.96 10.60
CA ILE A 15 -9.59 5.92 9.55
C ILE A 15 -10.43 7.21 9.62
N VAL A 16 -11.66 7.13 10.12
CA VAL A 16 -12.56 8.29 10.30
C VAL A 16 -12.06 9.28 11.37
N ASP A 17 -11.14 8.87 12.24
CA ASP A 17 -10.49 9.75 13.22
C ASP A 17 -9.27 10.46 12.61
N TYR A 18 -8.82 10.02 11.43
CA TYR A 18 -7.61 10.49 10.74
C TYR A 18 -7.89 11.17 9.39
N GLN A 19 -9.12 11.64 9.17
CA GLN A 19 -9.55 12.25 7.89
C GLN A 19 -8.65 13.41 7.45
N SER A 20 -8.20 14.25 8.38
CA SER A 20 -7.27 15.35 8.07
C SER A 20 -5.91 14.84 7.61
N THR A 21 -5.42 13.75 8.18
CA THR A 21 -4.19 13.08 7.75
C THR A 21 -4.33 12.48 6.35
N VAL A 22 -5.45 11.80 6.08
CA VAL A 22 -5.72 11.22 4.75
C VAL A 22 -5.82 12.31 3.68
N ASN A 23 -6.53 13.41 3.96
CA ASN A 23 -6.57 14.56 3.05
C ASN A 23 -5.18 15.16 2.82
N ARG A 24 -4.38 15.33 3.89
CA ARG A 24 -3.01 15.83 3.78
C ARG A 24 -2.13 14.95 2.90
N MET A 25 -2.26 13.62 2.99
CA MET A 25 -1.52 12.70 2.12
C MET A 25 -1.77 13.01 0.64
N ILE A 26 -3.04 13.24 0.25
CA ILE A 26 -3.41 13.57 -1.13
C ILE A 26 -2.93 14.98 -1.51
N GLU A 27 -3.15 15.97 -0.65
CA GLU A 27 -2.74 17.36 -0.89
C GLU A 27 -1.22 17.50 -1.09
N GLU A 28 -0.43 16.68 -0.39
CA GLU A 28 1.03 16.63 -0.49
C GLU A 28 1.52 15.74 -1.66
N GLY A 29 0.60 15.17 -2.46
CA GLY A 29 0.91 14.39 -3.67
C GLY A 29 1.28 12.92 -3.41
N HIS A 30 1.03 12.41 -2.21
CA HIS A 30 1.16 10.99 -1.92
C HIS A 30 0.00 10.20 -2.53
N GLN A 31 0.22 8.90 -2.74
CA GLN A 31 -0.84 7.98 -3.11
C GLN A 31 -1.41 7.33 -1.86
N VAL A 32 -2.73 7.23 -1.79
CA VAL A 32 -3.44 6.45 -0.79
C VAL A 32 -3.99 5.19 -1.45
N ALA A 33 -3.78 4.04 -0.82
CA ALA A 33 -4.14 2.71 -1.29
C ALA A 33 -4.85 1.92 -0.19
N SER A 34 -5.54 0.84 -0.57
CA SER A 34 -6.32 0.01 0.35
C SER A 34 -5.44 -1.08 0.99
N HIS A 35 -5.60 -1.27 2.29
CA HIS A 35 -4.99 -2.38 3.02
C HIS A 35 -6.02 -3.25 3.74
N THR A 36 -7.25 -3.34 3.21
CA THR A 36 -8.43 -3.95 3.84
C THR A 36 -8.96 -3.16 5.04
N TYR A 37 -10.24 -3.33 5.35
CA TYR A 37 -10.85 -2.65 6.49
C TYR A 37 -10.22 -3.07 7.82
N GLY A 38 -10.19 -4.38 8.13
CA GLY A 38 -9.82 -4.92 9.44
C GLY A 38 -8.49 -5.67 9.51
N HIS A 39 -7.66 -5.61 8.47
CA HIS A 39 -6.36 -6.32 8.39
C HIS A 39 -6.42 -7.87 8.53
N PRO A 40 -7.44 -8.60 8.01
CA PRO A 40 -7.44 -10.06 8.06
C PRO A 40 -6.52 -10.69 6.99
N ASP A 41 -6.11 -11.93 7.24
CA ASP A 41 -5.48 -12.78 6.22
C ASP A 41 -6.50 -13.14 5.12
N LEU A 42 -6.34 -12.55 3.93
CA LEU A 42 -7.28 -12.72 2.82
C LEU A 42 -7.26 -14.13 2.20
N ALA A 43 -6.19 -14.91 2.37
CA ALA A 43 -6.16 -16.29 1.89
C ALA A 43 -7.12 -17.19 2.71
N GLY A 44 -7.33 -16.83 3.99
CA GLY A 44 -8.22 -17.52 4.93
C GLY A 44 -9.69 -17.14 4.80
N LEU A 45 -10.03 -16.08 4.08
CA LEU A 45 -11.41 -15.57 3.96
C LEU A 45 -12.17 -16.13 2.76
N GLY A 46 -13.50 -16.26 2.90
CA GLY A 46 -14.39 -16.53 1.76
C GLY A 46 -14.57 -15.28 0.89
N ASP A 47 -15.08 -15.46 -0.33
CA ASP A 47 -15.17 -14.40 -1.35
C ASP A 47 -15.98 -13.19 -0.84
N PHE A 48 -17.14 -13.44 -0.23
CA PHE A 48 -17.96 -12.40 0.38
C PHE A 48 -17.21 -11.60 1.46
N ASP A 49 -16.41 -12.27 2.29
CA ASP A 49 -15.66 -11.59 3.35
C ASP A 49 -14.52 -10.75 2.76
N VAL A 50 -13.85 -11.23 1.71
CA VAL A 50 -12.86 -10.43 0.95
C VAL A 50 -13.53 -9.19 0.35
N GLU A 51 -14.67 -9.35 -0.32
CA GLU A 51 -15.44 -8.24 -0.89
C GLU A 51 -15.84 -7.22 0.18
N GLN A 52 -16.32 -7.68 1.33
CA GLN A 52 -16.69 -6.82 2.44
C GLN A 52 -15.50 -6.03 2.99
N GLN A 53 -14.33 -6.66 3.15
CA GLN A 53 -13.12 -5.97 3.59
C GLN A 53 -12.73 -4.82 2.67
N MET A 54 -12.89 -5.00 1.36
CA MET A 54 -12.58 -3.96 0.37
C MET A 54 -13.67 -2.89 0.27
N SER A 55 -14.94 -3.30 0.32
CA SER A 55 -16.09 -2.41 0.14
C SER A 55 -16.29 -1.48 1.33
N LEU A 56 -16.13 -1.98 2.56
CA LEU A 56 -16.20 -1.16 3.77
C LEU A 56 -15.17 -0.03 3.75
N LEU A 57 -13.91 -0.36 3.43
CA LEU A 57 -12.86 0.65 3.34
C LEU A 57 -13.06 1.60 2.14
N SER A 58 -13.56 1.10 1.01
CA SER A 58 -13.89 1.97 -0.15
C SER A 58 -14.96 3.01 0.20
N ASN A 59 -15.98 2.62 0.99
CA ASN A 59 -16.99 3.55 1.50
C ASN A 59 -16.39 4.64 2.38
N GLU A 60 -15.48 4.29 3.30
CA GLU A 60 -14.80 5.28 4.13
C GLU A 60 -13.96 6.24 3.26
N PHE A 61 -13.23 5.74 2.26
CA PHE A 61 -12.50 6.62 1.35
C PHE A 61 -13.43 7.56 0.57
N ILE A 62 -14.56 7.08 0.05
CA ILE A 62 -15.54 7.94 -0.62
C ILE A 62 -16.01 9.07 0.30
N ASN A 63 -16.29 8.75 1.57
CA ASN A 63 -16.73 9.75 2.54
C ASN A 63 -15.64 10.79 2.88
N ILE A 64 -14.37 10.37 2.93
CA ILE A 64 -13.26 11.22 3.37
C ILE A 64 -12.68 12.06 2.22
N ILE A 65 -12.51 11.46 1.03
CA ILE A 65 -11.76 12.04 -0.10
C ILE A 65 -12.56 12.06 -1.42
N GLY A 66 -13.82 11.61 -1.43
CA GLY A 66 -14.72 11.67 -2.60
C GLY A 66 -14.41 10.65 -3.72
N LYS A 67 -13.44 9.76 -3.50
CA LYS A 67 -12.95 8.72 -4.43
C LYS A 67 -12.46 7.52 -3.62
N TYR A 68 -12.25 6.37 -4.25
CA TYR A 68 -11.68 5.19 -3.58
C TYR A 68 -10.43 4.67 -4.30
N PRO A 69 -9.43 4.11 -3.60
CA PRO A 69 -8.24 3.56 -4.26
C PRO A 69 -8.55 2.31 -5.09
N VAL A 70 -7.87 2.16 -6.24
CA VAL A 70 -7.84 0.90 -7.01
C VAL A 70 -6.53 0.14 -6.84
N TYR A 71 -5.66 0.60 -5.95
CA TYR A 71 -4.45 -0.11 -5.53
C TYR A 71 -4.68 -0.71 -4.16
N MET A 72 -4.21 -1.94 -3.96
CA MET A 72 -4.24 -2.57 -2.65
C MET A 72 -3.02 -3.45 -2.39
N ARG A 73 -2.73 -3.66 -1.12
CA ARG A 73 -1.76 -4.65 -0.64
C ARG A 73 -2.48 -5.65 0.26
N PRO A 74 -2.33 -6.96 0.08
CA PRO A 74 -2.90 -7.95 0.98
C PRO A 74 -2.14 -7.95 2.32
N PRO A 75 -2.84 -7.93 3.47
CA PRO A 75 -2.23 -8.16 4.78
C PRO A 75 -1.35 -9.42 4.77
N TYR A 76 -0.18 -9.32 5.40
CA TYR A 76 0.82 -10.40 5.50
C TYR A 76 1.36 -10.91 4.16
N PHE A 77 1.09 -10.21 3.05
CA PHE A 77 1.26 -10.73 1.69
C PHE A 77 0.54 -12.07 1.46
N SER A 78 -0.52 -12.34 2.23
CA SER A 78 -1.22 -13.62 2.18
C SER A 78 -2.44 -13.52 1.26
N PHE A 79 -2.36 -14.25 0.14
CA PHE A 79 -3.40 -14.36 -0.88
C PHE A 79 -3.28 -15.69 -1.62
N ASN A 80 -4.36 -16.09 -2.30
CA ASN A 80 -4.37 -17.23 -3.21
C ASN A 80 -5.11 -16.88 -4.52
N ALA A 81 -5.16 -17.82 -5.47
CA ALA A 81 -5.79 -17.58 -6.77
C ALA A 81 -7.28 -17.15 -6.66
N ARG A 82 -8.01 -17.66 -5.67
CA ARG A 82 -9.40 -17.25 -5.39
C ARG A 82 -9.45 -15.80 -4.93
N THR A 83 -8.64 -15.44 -3.93
CA THR A 83 -8.51 -14.06 -3.43
C THR A 83 -8.15 -13.08 -4.57
N LEU A 84 -7.18 -13.44 -5.42
CA LEU A 84 -6.82 -12.61 -6.58
C LEU A 84 -7.97 -12.49 -7.59
N GLY A 85 -8.75 -13.54 -7.79
CA GLY A 85 -9.95 -13.49 -8.63
C GLY A 85 -10.98 -12.46 -8.13
N VAL A 86 -11.27 -12.45 -6.82
CA VAL A 86 -12.18 -11.49 -6.19
C VAL A 86 -11.63 -10.06 -6.30
N LEU A 87 -10.35 -9.85 -5.95
CA LEU A 87 -9.72 -8.53 -6.06
C LEU A 87 -9.73 -8.01 -7.51
N GLY A 88 -9.62 -8.89 -8.50
CA GLY A 88 -9.67 -8.56 -9.93
C GLY A 88 -11.04 -8.13 -10.38
N GLN A 89 -12.08 -8.83 -9.92
CA GLN A 89 -13.47 -8.45 -10.17
C GLN A 89 -13.80 -7.08 -9.56
N LEU A 90 -13.19 -6.73 -8.43
CA LEU A 90 -13.32 -5.43 -7.79
C LEU A 90 -12.43 -4.34 -8.42
N GLY A 91 -11.64 -4.67 -9.45
CA GLY A 91 -10.79 -3.73 -10.18
C GLY A 91 -9.49 -3.33 -9.47
N TYR A 92 -9.06 -4.08 -8.45
CA TYR A 92 -7.85 -3.78 -7.70
C TYR A 92 -6.56 -4.19 -8.44
N LYS A 93 -5.52 -3.38 -8.30
CA LYS A 93 -4.12 -3.71 -8.58
C LYS A 93 -3.47 -4.18 -7.28
N VAL A 94 -2.92 -5.40 -7.28
CA VAL A 94 -2.34 -6.03 -6.08
C VAL A 94 -0.84 -5.76 -6.03
N ILE A 95 -0.40 -5.07 -4.98
CA ILE A 95 0.98 -4.62 -4.78
C ILE A 95 1.63 -5.40 -3.65
N ILE A 96 2.82 -5.93 -3.92
CA ILE A 96 3.69 -6.59 -2.95
C ILE A 96 5.01 -5.82 -2.89
N ALA A 97 5.80 -6.07 -1.85
CA ALA A 97 7.14 -5.51 -1.73
C ALA A 97 8.19 -6.50 -2.24
N ASP A 98 9.27 -5.96 -2.77
CA ASP A 98 10.51 -6.68 -3.09
C ASP A 98 11.61 -6.40 -2.04
N ILE A 99 11.45 -5.34 -1.23
CA ILE A 99 12.32 -5.00 -0.09
C ILE A 99 11.47 -4.96 1.19
N ASP A 100 11.60 -5.97 2.04
CA ASP A 100 11.04 -5.92 3.40
C ASP A 100 12.08 -5.41 4.40
N THR A 101 11.79 -4.29 5.06
CA THR A 101 12.70 -3.69 6.05
C THR A 101 12.63 -4.36 7.41
N ASN A 102 11.65 -5.25 7.64
CA ASN A 102 11.40 -5.89 8.93
C ASN A 102 11.31 -4.89 10.09
N ASP A 103 10.92 -3.64 9.82
CA ASP A 103 10.90 -2.53 10.79
C ASP A 103 9.99 -2.81 11.99
N TRP A 104 8.90 -3.55 11.78
CA TRP A 104 8.01 -4.04 12.82
C TRP A 104 8.71 -4.87 13.91
N GLN A 105 9.76 -5.63 13.56
CA GLN A 105 10.58 -6.39 14.52
C GLN A 105 11.42 -5.48 15.41
N TYR A 106 11.67 -4.26 14.96
CA TYR A 106 12.50 -3.25 15.63
C TYR A 106 11.68 -2.02 16.01
N SER A 107 10.41 -2.22 16.36
CA SER A 107 9.48 -1.14 16.73
C SER A 107 9.87 -0.38 18.00
N SER A 108 10.78 -0.92 18.81
CA SER A 108 11.37 -0.22 19.97
C SER A 108 12.39 0.85 19.53
N PHE A 109 12.32 2.02 20.18
CA PHE A 109 13.15 3.17 19.81
C PHE A 109 14.64 2.88 20.04
N GLY A 110 15.46 2.98 18.99
CA GLY A 110 16.93 2.86 19.07
C GLY A 110 17.57 1.75 18.22
N GLY A 111 16.79 0.93 17.50
CA GLY A 111 17.31 -0.05 16.53
C GLY A 111 16.92 0.31 15.10
N ALA A 112 17.88 0.59 14.21
CA ALA A 112 17.62 0.83 12.77
C ALA A 112 18.53 0.01 11.85
N GLU A 113 19.68 -0.44 12.36
CA GLU A 113 20.70 -1.12 11.55
C GLU A 113 20.21 -2.42 10.90
N PRO A 114 19.40 -3.28 11.55
CA PRO A 114 18.88 -4.46 10.88
C PRO A 114 17.91 -4.13 9.72
N SER A 115 17.08 -3.09 9.89
CA SER A 115 16.19 -2.63 8.82
C SER A 115 16.95 -2.00 7.67
N LEU A 116 18.01 -1.24 7.97
CA LEU A 116 18.91 -0.73 6.95
C LEU A 116 19.65 -1.85 6.20
N ALA A 117 20.11 -2.88 6.91
CA ALA A 117 20.75 -4.03 6.30
C ALA A 117 19.81 -4.76 5.33
N SER A 118 18.55 -4.96 5.74
CA SER A 118 17.50 -5.55 4.89
C SER A 118 17.22 -4.66 3.67
N TYR A 119 17.13 -3.35 3.87
CA TYR A 119 16.96 -2.38 2.80
C TYR A 119 18.11 -2.45 1.77
N TYR A 120 19.37 -2.39 2.22
CA TYR A 120 20.53 -2.45 1.32
C TYR A 120 20.63 -3.78 0.58
N ALA A 121 20.32 -4.90 1.23
CA ALA A 121 20.29 -6.20 0.58
C ALA A 121 19.27 -6.22 -0.57
N GLY A 122 18.01 -5.84 -0.29
CA GLY A 122 16.98 -5.80 -1.31
C GLY A 122 17.26 -4.79 -2.42
N LEU A 123 17.88 -3.64 -2.09
CA LEU A 123 18.31 -2.65 -3.08
C LEU A 123 19.37 -3.22 -4.04
N ASN A 124 20.35 -3.95 -3.50
CA ASN A 124 21.42 -4.59 -4.27
C ASN A 124 20.88 -5.72 -5.17
N ASP A 125 19.79 -6.38 -4.75
CA ASP A 125 19.08 -7.39 -5.53
C ASP A 125 18.19 -6.79 -6.63
N GLY A 126 18.18 -5.45 -6.76
CA GLY A 126 17.41 -4.73 -7.78
C GLY A 126 16.01 -4.32 -7.35
N GLY A 127 15.69 -4.44 -6.06
CA GLY A 127 14.41 -4.04 -5.49
C GLY A 127 14.11 -2.54 -5.59
N SER A 128 12.82 -2.22 -5.45
CA SER A 128 12.22 -0.93 -5.78
C SER A 128 10.92 -0.63 -5.02
N ILE A 129 10.24 -1.61 -4.42
CA ILE A 129 9.05 -1.42 -3.58
C ILE A 129 9.39 -1.83 -2.13
N VAL A 130 9.55 -0.81 -1.28
CA VAL A 130 9.98 -0.94 0.11
C VAL A 130 8.78 -0.99 1.06
N LEU A 131 8.69 -2.07 1.84
CA LEU A 131 7.74 -2.23 2.95
C LEU A 131 8.30 -1.61 4.23
N MET A 132 7.51 -0.74 4.86
CA MET A 132 7.72 -0.11 6.17
C MET A 132 6.35 0.18 6.79
N HIS A 133 6.22 0.30 8.10
CA HIS A 133 4.94 0.48 8.79
C HIS A 133 4.92 1.75 9.66
N ASP A 134 4.08 2.74 9.31
CA ASP A 134 4.13 4.09 9.91
C ASP A 134 3.55 4.17 11.34
N VAL A 135 2.83 3.13 11.72
CA VAL A 135 2.29 2.90 13.06
C VAL A 135 3.36 2.70 14.13
N HIS A 136 4.61 2.45 13.74
CA HIS A 136 5.74 2.31 14.65
C HIS A 136 6.54 3.62 14.77
N GLN A 137 6.62 4.16 15.98
CA GLN A 137 7.34 5.40 16.24
C GLN A 137 8.81 5.34 15.79
N ASN A 138 9.50 4.22 16.03
CA ASN A 138 10.89 4.05 15.60
C ASN A 138 11.02 4.02 14.07
N THR A 139 10.03 3.49 13.35
CA THR A 139 9.99 3.52 11.89
C THR A 139 9.96 4.96 11.39
N VAL A 140 9.02 5.77 11.85
CA VAL A 140 8.86 7.16 11.39
C VAL A 140 10.03 8.06 11.82
N GLN A 141 10.49 7.94 13.07
CA GLN A 141 11.43 8.90 13.65
C GLN A 141 12.91 8.55 13.41
N ASN A 142 13.24 7.29 13.11
CA ASN A 142 14.63 6.83 13.02
C ASN A 142 14.93 6.02 11.76
N ILE A 143 14.12 5.01 11.42
CA ILE A 143 14.40 4.13 10.28
C ILE A 143 14.15 4.86 8.95
N LEU A 144 12.98 5.49 8.79
CA LEU A 144 12.60 6.18 7.55
C LEU A 144 13.64 7.23 7.13
N PRO A 145 14.07 8.18 7.98
CA PRO A 145 15.02 9.21 7.55
C PRO A 145 16.31 8.62 6.96
N ARG A 146 16.77 7.49 7.50
CA ARG A 146 17.97 6.79 7.04
C ARG A 146 17.72 6.05 5.72
N ILE A 147 16.55 5.42 5.55
CA ILE A 147 16.16 4.78 4.28
C ILE A 147 16.00 5.83 3.16
N ILE A 148 15.42 7.00 3.45
CA ILE A 148 15.34 8.11 2.48
C ILE A 148 16.75 8.55 2.08
N GLN A 149 17.64 8.75 3.06
CA GLN A 149 19.02 9.14 2.78
C GLN A 149 19.73 8.10 1.90
N ALA A 150 19.61 6.81 2.23
CA ALA A 150 20.18 5.71 1.45
C ALA A 150 19.60 5.65 0.03
N THR A 151 18.29 5.85 -0.11
CA THR A 151 17.60 5.90 -1.41
C THR A 151 18.19 7.01 -2.29
N LEU A 152 18.31 8.22 -1.75
CA LEU A 152 18.86 9.37 -2.48
C LEU A 152 20.34 9.16 -2.86
N GLN A 153 21.13 8.57 -1.95
CA GLN A 153 22.55 8.26 -2.20
C GLN A 153 22.73 7.19 -3.29
N SER A 154 21.77 6.28 -3.46
CA SER A 154 21.77 5.31 -4.56
C SER A 154 21.48 5.91 -5.94
N GLY A 155 21.11 7.20 -6.00
CA GLY A 155 20.67 7.87 -7.23
C GLY A 155 19.20 7.61 -7.60
N LYS A 156 18.47 6.83 -6.80
CA LYS A 156 17.03 6.60 -6.98
C LYS A 156 16.19 7.74 -6.42
N ARG A 157 14.95 7.82 -6.89
CA ARG A 157 13.92 8.75 -6.39
C ARG A 157 12.85 7.99 -5.62
N ALA A 158 12.43 8.57 -4.49
CA ALA A 158 11.25 8.14 -3.76
C ALA A 158 9.97 8.73 -4.40
N VAL A 159 9.10 7.83 -4.90
CA VAL A 159 7.90 8.12 -5.69
C VAL A 159 6.71 7.26 -5.22
N THR A 160 5.50 7.54 -5.70
CA THR A 160 4.33 6.68 -5.46
C THR A 160 4.43 5.38 -6.27
N VAL A 161 3.72 4.31 -5.85
CA VAL A 161 3.58 3.05 -6.63
C VAL A 161 3.07 3.34 -8.03
N GLY A 162 2.05 4.17 -8.15
CA GLY A 162 1.49 4.54 -9.45
C GLY A 162 2.53 5.19 -10.37
N GLU A 163 3.29 6.18 -9.88
CA GLU A 163 4.40 6.76 -10.65
C GLU A 163 5.46 5.70 -10.96
N CYS A 164 5.81 4.85 -9.99
CA CYS A 164 6.76 3.75 -10.16
C CYS A 164 6.39 2.87 -11.38
N LEU A 165 5.11 2.54 -11.49
CA LEU A 165 4.53 1.73 -12.57
C LEU A 165 4.26 2.49 -13.88
N GLY A 166 4.48 3.80 -13.92
CA GLY A 166 4.13 4.63 -15.08
C GLY A 166 2.62 4.80 -15.27
N ASP A 167 1.83 4.60 -14.22
CA ASP A 167 0.38 4.74 -14.23
C ASP A 167 0.02 6.18 -13.81
N PRO A 168 -0.69 6.97 -14.63
CA PRO A 168 -1.04 8.35 -14.28
C PRO A 168 -2.00 8.39 -13.08
N GLU A 169 -1.95 9.48 -12.30
CA GLU A 169 -2.75 9.64 -11.07
C GLU A 169 -4.25 9.44 -11.27
N THR A 170 -4.78 9.79 -12.44
CA THR A 170 -6.18 9.57 -12.82
C THR A 170 -6.60 8.09 -12.77
N ASN A 171 -5.65 7.16 -12.79
CA ASN A 171 -5.88 5.72 -12.75
C ASN A 171 -5.63 5.10 -11.36
N TRP A 172 -5.27 5.91 -10.35
CA TRP A 172 -5.00 5.43 -9.00
C TRP A 172 -6.27 5.25 -8.17
N TYR A 173 -7.36 5.90 -8.58
CA TYR A 173 -8.63 5.93 -7.87
C TYR A 173 -9.79 5.65 -8.82
N GLY A 174 -10.82 4.99 -8.31
CA GLY A 174 -12.10 4.82 -8.97
C GLY A 174 -13.16 5.76 -8.39
N GLY A 175 -14.20 6.03 -9.17
CA GLY A 175 -15.41 6.71 -8.73
C GLY A 175 -15.30 8.23 -8.55
N GLY A 176 -16.35 8.92 -9.02
CA GLY A 176 -16.87 10.14 -8.41
C GLY A 176 -18.13 9.78 -7.60
N ALA A 177 -18.34 10.47 -6.48
CA ALA A 177 -19.38 10.46 -5.43
C ALA A 177 -20.55 9.44 -5.33
N THR A 178 -20.78 8.46 -6.21
CA THR A 178 -22.01 7.64 -6.16
C THR A 178 -21.92 6.15 -6.53
N GLN A 179 -20.75 5.54 -6.77
CA GLN A 179 -20.69 4.07 -6.96
C GLN A 179 -19.46 3.44 -6.29
N THR A 180 -19.70 2.57 -5.31
CA THR A 180 -18.75 1.54 -4.90
C THR A 180 -18.57 0.52 -6.01
N PRO A 181 -17.44 -0.23 -6.06
CA PRO A 181 -17.34 -1.39 -6.94
C PRO A 181 -18.40 -2.41 -6.52
N GLU A 182 -19.50 -2.50 -7.26
CA GLU A 182 -20.47 -3.60 -7.15
C GLU A 182 -20.04 -4.75 -8.07
N TRP A 183 -20.15 -5.98 -7.57
CA TRP A 183 -19.89 -7.19 -8.33
C TRP A 183 -20.86 -7.33 -9.52
N ASN A 184 -20.32 -7.38 -10.75
CA ASN A 184 -21.07 -7.58 -12.00
C ASN A 184 -20.69 -8.88 -12.75
N GLY A 185 -20.05 -9.83 -12.04
CA GLY A 185 -20.09 -11.27 -12.34
C GLY A 185 -19.51 -11.76 -13.66
N THR A 186 -18.76 -10.96 -14.43
CA THR A 186 -18.43 -11.31 -15.82
C THR A 186 -16.98 -11.14 -16.30
N ASP A 187 -16.03 -10.64 -15.48
CA ASP A 187 -14.63 -10.55 -15.94
C ASP A 187 -13.66 -11.16 -14.92
N THR A 188 -13.00 -12.26 -15.31
CA THR A 188 -11.95 -12.91 -14.52
C THR A 188 -10.61 -12.55 -15.14
N GLN A 189 -10.18 -11.31 -14.94
CA GLN A 189 -8.85 -10.89 -15.34
C GLN A 189 -7.82 -11.45 -14.35
N VAL A 190 -6.78 -12.10 -14.88
CA VAL A 190 -5.60 -12.45 -14.10
C VAL A 190 -4.88 -11.16 -13.76
N ILE A 191 -4.98 -10.69 -12.52
CA ILE A 191 -4.26 -9.47 -12.10
C ILE A 191 -2.77 -9.81 -11.93
N PRO A 192 -1.87 -9.03 -12.52
CA PRO A 192 -0.46 -9.14 -12.20
C PRO A 192 -0.21 -8.72 -10.74
N VAL A 193 0.47 -9.59 -10.00
CA VAL A 193 1.12 -9.27 -8.73
C VAL A 193 2.37 -8.44 -9.06
N ILE A 194 2.41 -7.21 -8.55
CA ILE A 194 3.45 -6.23 -8.91
C ILE A 194 4.47 -6.13 -7.78
N GLN A 195 5.73 -6.45 -8.08
CA GLN A 195 6.83 -6.42 -7.11
C GLN A 195 7.95 -5.45 -7.48
N THR A 196 8.20 -5.24 -8.78
CA THR A 196 9.22 -4.31 -9.28
C THR A 196 8.72 -3.57 -10.52
N PRO A 197 8.83 -2.23 -10.55
CA PRO A 197 8.95 -1.56 -11.83
C PRO A 197 10.14 -0.59 -11.86
N ALA A 198 10.72 -0.44 -13.06
CA ALA A 198 11.81 0.46 -13.45
C ALA A 198 12.95 0.68 -12.42
N PRO A 199 14.22 0.31 -12.74
CA PRO A 199 15.33 0.27 -11.78
C PRO A 199 15.73 1.62 -11.13
N GLU A 200 15.16 2.74 -11.58
CA GLU A 200 15.48 4.11 -11.13
C GLU A 200 14.56 4.64 -10.02
N ARG A 201 13.52 3.88 -9.64
CA ARG A 201 12.47 4.35 -8.71
C ARG A 201 12.42 3.48 -7.45
N ALA A 202 12.13 4.12 -6.32
CA ALA A 202 11.85 3.45 -5.05
C ALA A 202 10.48 3.92 -4.55
N VAL A 203 9.60 2.98 -4.23
CA VAL A 203 8.36 3.23 -3.50
C VAL A 203 8.66 2.97 -2.03
N ILE A 204 8.26 3.89 -1.17
CA ILE A 204 8.33 3.69 0.26
C ILE A 204 6.89 3.69 0.76
N TRP A 205 6.55 2.68 1.59
CA TRP A 205 5.54 2.68 2.66
C TRP A 205 4.37 1.66 2.60
N GLU A 206 3.98 1.25 3.80
CA GLU A 206 2.65 0.82 4.30
C GLU A 206 2.22 1.79 5.39
#